data_AF-A0A7L3NY31-F1
#
_entry.id   AF-A0A7L3NY31-F1
#
_cell.length_a   1.000
_cell.length_b   1.000
_cell.length_c   1.000
_cell.angle_alpha   90.00
_cell.angle_beta   90.00
_cell.angle_gamma   90.00
#
_symmetry.space_group_name_H-M   'P 1'
#
loop_
_entity.id
_entity.type
_entity.pdbx_description
1 polymer ?
#
loop_
_entity_poly.entity_id
_entity_poly.type
_entity_poly.pdbx_seq_one_letter_code
_entity_poly.pdbx_strand_id
1 'polypeptide(L)'
;GMIWSECKEIWEEGPREYVVHLWNLLDFGMLSIFVASFTARFMAFLKASEAQHYVDQYVHDEDLSNATLPPEVAYFTYARNKWLPSDPQIISEGLYAIAVVLSFSRIAYILPANESFGPLQISLGRTVKDIFKFMVIFIMVFLAFMIGMFNLYSYYLGAKYNPAFTTVEESFKTLFWSIFGLSEVISVVLKYDHKFIENIGYVLYGVYNVTMVVVLLNMLIAMINNSYQEIE
;
A
#
# COMPACT_ATOMS: atom_id res chain seq x y z
N GLY A 1 24.12 -8.75 -12.92
CA GLY A 1 22.79 -8.12 -12.80
C GLY A 1 22.69 -7.41 -11.47
N MET A 2 21.72 -6.50 -11.30
CA MET A 2 21.60 -5.66 -10.09
C MET A 2 21.47 -6.50 -8.80
N ILE A 3 20.76 -7.63 -8.83
CA ILE A 3 20.66 -8.54 -7.67
C ILE A 3 22.03 -9.07 -7.25
N TRP A 4 22.87 -9.42 -8.22
CA TRP A 4 24.21 -9.95 -7.94
C TRP A 4 25.13 -8.89 -7.35
N SER A 5 25.03 -7.63 -7.79
CA SER A 5 25.80 -6.54 -7.19
C SER A 5 25.39 -6.31 -5.73
N GLU A 6 24.09 -6.29 -5.43
CA GLU A 6 23.61 -6.16 -4.03
C GLU A 6 24.06 -7.33 -3.15
N CYS A 7 23.98 -8.58 -3.64
CA CYS A 7 24.45 -9.74 -2.88
C CYS A 7 25.95 -9.65 -2.58
N LYS A 8 26.73 -9.12 -3.51
CA LYS A 8 28.17 -8.91 -3.31
C LYS A 8 28.43 -7.80 -2.28
N GLU A 9 27.70 -6.70 -2.36
CA GLU A 9 27.78 -5.60 -1.39
C GLU A 9 27.45 -6.07 0.04
N ILE A 10 26.36 -6.82 0.22
CA ILE A 10 25.99 -7.41 1.52
C ILE A 10 27.10 -8.32 2.06
N TRP A 11 27.74 -9.09 1.18
CA TRP A 11 28.81 -10.00 1.57
C TRP A 11 30.12 -9.28 1.96
N GLU A 12 30.44 -8.18 1.26
CA GLU A 12 31.67 -7.40 1.49
C GLU A 12 31.54 -6.45 2.69
N GLU A 13 30.42 -5.73 2.81
CA GLU A 13 30.18 -4.75 3.89
C GLU A 13 29.71 -5.41 5.17
N GLY A 14 29.02 -6.55 5.06
CA GLY A 14 28.38 -7.23 6.17
C GLY A 14 26.94 -6.76 6.40
N PRO A 15 26.10 -7.62 7.01
CA PRO A 15 24.66 -7.34 7.15
C PRO A 15 24.35 -6.19 8.11
N ARG A 16 25.25 -5.87 9.05
CA ARG A 16 25.02 -4.80 10.03
C ARG A 16 25.18 -3.42 9.39
N GLU A 17 26.26 -3.22 8.65
CA GLU A 17 26.52 -2.00 7.89
C GLU A 17 25.44 -1.78 6.83
N TYR A 18 25.04 -2.84 6.12
CA TYR A 18 24.04 -2.76 5.06
C TYR A 18 22.67 -2.24 5.56
N VAL A 19 22.16 -2.75 6.69
CA VAL A 19 20.83 -2.34 7.22
C VAL A 19 20.80 -0.93 7.82
N VAL A 20 21.96 -0.34 8.12
CA VAL A 20 22.05 1.05 8.60
C VAL A 20 21.71 2.04 7.48
N HIS A 21 21.98 1.66 6.22
CA HIS A 21 21.66 2.47 5.05
C HIS A 21 20.24 2.16 4.54
N LEU A 22 19.29 3.04 4.87
CA LEU A 22 17.87 2.93 4.43
C LEU A 22 17.70 2.80 2.91
N TRP A 23 18.61 3.39 2.14
CA TRP A 23 18.61 3.31 0.68
C TRP A 23 18.92 1.89 0.17
N ASN A 24 19.88 1.21 0.79
CA ASN A 24 20.23 -0.18 0.49
C ASN A 24 19.04 -1.11 0.78
N LEU A 25 18.32 -0.87 1.88
CA LEU A 25 17.09 -1.62 2.19
C LEU A 25 15.99 -1.40 1.14
N LEU A 26 15.84 -0.16 0.63
CA LEU A 26 14.89 0.16 -0.42
C LEU A 26 15.25 -0.58 -1.72
N ASP A 27 16.52 -0.55 -2.13
CA ASP A 27 16.99 -1.21 -3.35
C ASP A 27 16.86 -2.74 -3.25
N PHE A 28 17.25 -3.34 -2.14
CA PHE A 28 17.03 -4.76 -1.89
C PHE A 28 15.54 -5.15 -1.92
N GLY A 29 14.69 -4.34 -1.28
CA GLY A 29 13.25 -4.56 -1.26
C GLY A 29 12.64 -4.49 -2.67
N MET A 30 12.99 -3.48 -3.45
CA MET A 30 12.55 -3.33 -4.85
C MET A 30 12.97 -4.51 -5.72
N LEU A 31 14.23 -4.95 -5.63
CA LEU A 31 14.73 -6.11 -6.38
C LEU A 31 14.03 -7.41 -5.94
N SER A 32 13.78 -7.57 -4.64
CA SER A 32 13.05 -8.72 -4.10
C SER A 32 11.60 -8.79 -4.63
N ILE A 33 10.91 -7.65 -4.73
CA ILE A 33 9.56 -7.57 -5.30
C ILE A 33 9.58 -7.90 -6.80
N PHE A 34 10.59 -7.45 -7.56
CA PHE A 34 10.76 -7.86 -8.95
C PHE A 34 10.92 -9.38 -9.08
N VAL A 35 11.80 -9.99 -8.29
CA VAL A 35 11.99 -11.44 -8.30
C VAL A 35 10.68 -12.16 -7.96
N ALA A 36 9.98 -11.74 -6.91
CA ALA A 36 8.70 -12.34 -6.51
C ALA A 36 7.62 -12.22 -7.58
N SER A 37 7.56 -11.09 -8.30
CA SER A 37 6.65 -10.91 -9.44
C SER A 37 6.98 -11.88 -10.58
N PHE A 38 8.25 -11.94 -11.00
CA PHE A 38 8.65 -12.83 -12.10
C PHE A 38 8.50 -14.31 -11.76
N THR A 39 8.75 -14.72 -10.51
CA THR A 39 8.53 -16.10 -10.08
C THR A 39 7.04 -16.45 -10.09
N ALA A 40 6.15 -15.56 -9.59
CA ALA A 40 4.71 -15.77 -9.66
C ALA A 40 4.22 -15.89 -11.12
N ARG A 41 4.73 -15.04 -12.01
CA ARG A 41 4.44 -15.11 -13.45
C ARG A 41 4.93 -16.42 -14.09
N PHE A 42 6.12 -16.85 -13.71
CA PHE A 42 6.69 -18.11 -14.20
C PHE A 42 5.86 -19.31 -13.73
N MET A 43 5.41 -19.32 -12.48
CA MET A 43 4.50 -20.36 -11.97
C MET A 43 3.17 -20.37 -12.72
N ALA A 44 2.58 -19.21 -13.01
CA ALA A 44 1.37 -19.11 -13.83
C ALA A 44 1.59 -19.70 -15.23
N PHE A 45 2.74 -19.38 -15.86
CA PHE A 45 3.11 -19.91 -17.16
C PHE A 45 3.30 -21.44 -17.15
N LEU A 46 3.98 -21.99 -16.15
CA LEU A 46 4.17 -23.44 -16.02
C LEU A 46 2.83 -24.17 -15.93
N LYS A 47 1.89 -23.65 -15.13
CA LYS A 47 0.56 -24.25 -14.98
C LYS A 47 -0.29 -24.14 -16.23
N ALA A 48 -0.22 -23.02 -16.95
CA ALA A 48 -0.87 -22.90 -18.26
C ALA A 48 -0.25 -23.86 -19.29
N SER A 49 1.07 -24.04 -19.28
CA SER A 49 1.77 -24.98 -20.17
C SER A 49 1.43 -26.44 -19.86
N GLU A 50 1.28 -26.80 -18.58
CA GLU A 50 0.83 -28.12 -18.14
C GLU A 50 -0.61 -28.40 -18.64
N ALA A 51 -1.50 -27.40 -18.49
CA ALA A 51 -2.87 -27.49 -18.99
C ALA A 51 -2.94 -27.62 -20.52
N GLN A 52 -2.13 -26.86 -21.26
CA GLN A 52 -2.05 -26.98 -22.72
C GLN A 52 -1.56 -28.38 -23.14
N HIS A 53 -0.51 -28.89 -22.49
CA HIS A 53 0.02 -30.22 -22.80
C HIS A 53 -1.01 -31.33 -22.56
N TYR A 54 -1.82 -31.19 -21.49
CA TYR A 54 -2.93 -32.11 -21.23
C TYR A 54 -3.97 -32.06 -22.36
N VAL A 55 -4.37 -30.87 -22.82
CA VAL A 55 -5.32 -30.72 -23.92
C VAL A 55 -4.78 -31.37 -25.19
N ASP A 56 -3.52 -31.10 -25.55
CA ASP A 56 -2.89 -31.64 -26.75
C ASP A 56 -2.81 -33.19 -26.76
N GLN A 57 -2.71 -33.81 -25.58
CA GLN A 57 -2.61 -35.27 -25.45
C GLN A 57 -3.96 -35.99 -25.38
N TYR A 58 -4.92 -35.43 -24.64
CA TYR A 58 -6.15 -36.13 -24.25
C TYR A 58 -7.41 -35.62 -24.96
N VAL A 59 -7.35 -34.47 -25.63
CA VAL A 59 -8.49 -33.90 -26.35
C VAL A 59 -8.21 -33.98 -27.86
N HIS A 60 -9.02 -34.75 -28.57
CA HIS A 60 -8.92 -34.92 -30.02
C HIS A 60 -9.97 -34.11 -30.80
N ASP A 61 -10.83 -33.37 -30.10
CA ASP A 61 -11.85 -32.52 -30.71
C ASP A 61 -11.21 -31.29 -31.38
N GLU A 62 -11.73 -30.89 -32.54
CA GLU A 62 -11.26 -29.70 -33.27
C GLU A 62 -11.54 -28.40 -32.50
N ASP A 63 -12.62 -28.37 -31.71
CA ASP A 63 -13.06 -27.21 -30.94
C ASP A 63 -13.12 -27.52 -29.43
N LEU A 64 -12.32 -26.78 -28.65
CA LEU A 64 -12.24 -26.91 -27.19
C LEU A 64 -13.56 -26.54 -26.47
N SER A 65 -14.44 -25.79 -27.12
CA SER A 65 -15.72 -25.33 -26.56
C SER A 65 -16.73 -26.45 -26.32
N ASN A 66 -16.64 -27.54 -27.08
CA ASN A 66 -17.54 -28.69 -26.98
C ASN A 66 -16.94 -29.85 -26.15
N ALA A 67 -15.64 -29.78 -25.82
CA ALA A 67 -14.94 -30.81 -25.07
C ALA A 67 -15.24 -30.71 -23.55
N THR A 68 -15.52 -31.85 -22.92
CA THR A 68 -15.67 -31.93 -21.45
C THR A 68 -14.30 -31.98 -20.79
N LEU A 69 -13.83 -30.86 -20.27
CA LEU A 69 -12.55 -30.73 -19.58
C LEU A 69 -12.67 -30.95 -18.06
N PRO A 70 -11.63 -31.51 -17.40
CA PRO A 70 -11.52 -31.46 -15.95
C PRO A 70 -11.54 -30.01 -15.44
N PRO A 71 -12.11 -29.74 -14.25
CA PRO A 71 -12.27 -28.38 -13.73
C PRO A 71 -10.93 -27.62 -13.60
N GLU A 72 -9.84 -28.32 -13.32
CA GLU A 72 -8.49 -27.74 -13.21
C GLU A 72 -7.95 -27.21 -14.54
N VAL A 73 -8.25 -27.89 -15.65
CA VAL A 73 -7.85 -27.48 -17.01
C VAL A 73 -8.84 -26.46 -17.56
N ALA A 74 -10.14 -26.66 -17.30
CA ALA A 74 -11.20 -25.74 -17.69
C ALA A 74 -11.00 -24.33 -17.13
N TYR A 75 -10.38 -24.19 -15.94
CA TYR A 75 -10.05 -22.90 -15.34
C TYR A 75 -9.26 -21.99 -16.29
N PHE A 76 -8.29 -22.53 -17.03
CA PHE A 76 -7.45 -21.75 -17.95
C PHE A 76 -8.18 -21.28 -19.21
N THR A 77 -9.42 -21.73 -19.44
CA THR A 77 -10.29 -21.22 -20.52
C THR A 77 -11.09 -19.99 -20.10
N TYR A 78 -11.16 -19.70 -18.80
CA TYR A 78 -11.98 -18.62 -18.27
C TYR A 78 -11.36 -17.23 -18.47
N ALA A 79 -12.23 -16.24 -18.68
CA ALA A 79 -11.85 -14.84 -18.66
C ALA A 79 -11.59 -14.33 -17.23
N ARG A 80 -10.88 -13.20 -17.13
CA ARG A 80 -10.42 -12.57 -15.88
C ARG A 80 -11.51 -12.38 -14.81
N ASN A 81 -12.77 -12.22 -15.21
CA ASN A 81 -13.90 -12.05 -14.29
C ASN A 81 -14.22 -13.29 -13.45
N LYS A 82 -13.76 -14.48 -13.87
CA LYS A 82 -13.95 -15.76 -13.18
C LYS A 82 -12.66 -16.31 -12.56
N TRP A 83 -11.56 -15.57 -12.66
CA TRP A 83 -10.31 -15.98 -12.04
C TRP A 83 -10.43 -15.95 -10.52
N LEU A 84 -9.66 -16.82 -9.87
CA LEU A 84 -9.58 -16.82 -8.42
C LEU A 84 -8.92 -15.52 -7.95
N PRO A 85 -9.38 -14.87 -6.85
CA PRO A 85 -8.77 -13.65 -6.34
C PRO A 85 -7.28 -13.79 -5.98
N SER A 86 -6.84 -15.01 -5.68
CA SER A 86 -5.45 -15.35 -5.33
C SER A 86 -4.65 -15.90 -6.52
N ASP A 87 -5.10 -15.69 -7.75
CA ASP A 87 -4.40 -16.19 -8.94
C ASP A 87 -2.96 -15.64 -9.03
N PRO A 88 -1.94 -16.49 -9.30
CA PRO A 88 -0.55 -16.05 -9.38
C PRO A 88 -0.29 -14.95 -10.42
N GLN A 89 -1.09 -14.89 -11.49
CA GLN A 89 -1.01 -13.84 -12.49
C GLN A 89 -1.44 -12.49 -11.90
N ILE A 90 -2.50 -12.45 -11.10
CA ILE A 90 -2.97 -11.22 -10.43
C ILE A 90 -1.94 -10.73 -9.41
N ILE A 91 -1.38 -11.65 -8.62
CA ILE A 91 -0.32 -11.34 -7.65
C ILE A 91 0.91 -10.79 -8.37
N SER A 92 1.34 -11.43 -9.47
CA SER A 92 2.44 -10.98 -10.30
C SER A 92 2.22 -9.55 -10.81
N GLU A 93 1.04 -9.23 -11.34
CA GLU A 93 0.70 -7.91 -11.86
C GLU A 93 0.76 -6.83 -10.77
N GLY A 94 0.21 -7.12 -9.59
CA GLY A 94 0.24 -6.21 -8.45
C GLY A 94 1.66 -5.91 -7.95
N LEU A 95 2.46 -6.97 -7.74
CA LEU A 95 3.86 -6.83 -7.33
C LEU A 95 4.70 -6.11 -8.39
N TYR A 96 4.48 -6.40 -9.67
CA TYR A 96 5.18 -5.74 -10.77
C TYR A 96 4.92 -4.22 -10.77
N ALA A 97 3.65 -3.82 -10.62
CA ALA A 97 3.28 -2.40 -10.57
C ALA A 97 3.98 -1.67 -9.41
N ILE A 98 4.01 -2.29 -8.22
CA ILE A 98 4.72 -1.73 -7.06
C ILE A 98 6.23 -1.61 -7.35
N ALA A 99 6.85 -2.65 -7.90
CA ALA A 99 8.28 -2.66 -8.21
C ALA A 99 8.66 -1.58 -9.23
N VAL A 100 7.82 -1.36 -10.26
CA VAL A 100 8.04 -0.30 -11.25
C VAL A 100 8.03 1.08 -10.58
N VAL A 101 7.07 1.38 -9.70
CA VAL A 101 7.04 2.66 -8.97
C VAL A 101 8.28 2.82 -8.10
N LEU A 102 8.66 1.79 -7.35
CA LEU A 102 9.86 1.83 -6.52
C LEU A 102 11.13 1.99 -7.35
N SER A 103 11.20 1.44 -8.56
CA SER A 103 12.40 1.55 -9.40
C SER A 103 12.73 3.00 -9.79
N PHE A 104 11.73 3.89 -9.87
CA PHE A 104 11.95 5.31 -10.12
C PHE A 104 12.61 6.05 -8.95
N SER A 105 12.52 5.54 -7.72
CA SER A 105 13.19 6.18 -6.57
C SER A 105 14.71 6.21 -6.72
N ARG A 106 15.28 5.30 -7.52
CA ARG A 106 16.74 5.23 -7.79
C ARG A 106 17.29 6.45 -8.50
N ILE A 107 16.45 7.29 -9.10
CA ILE A 107 16.89 8.59 -9.64
C ILE A 107 17.56 9.45 -8.56
N ALA A 108 17.19 9.24 -7.29
CA ALA A 108 17.81 9.89 -6.14
C ALA A 108 19.31 9.59 -6.01
N TYR A 109 19.85 8.53 -6.59
CA TYR A 109 21.30 8.30 -6.59
C TYR A 109 22.07 9.21 -7.55
N ILE A 110 21.39 9.74 -8.58
CA ILE A 110 22.01 10.56 -9.63
C ILE A 110 21.88 12.05 -9.31
N LEU A 111 20.79 12.44 -8.63
CA LEU A 111 20.51 13.84 -8.27
C LEU A 111 21.65 14.57 -7.51
N PRO A 112 22.45 13.94 -6.63
CA PRO A 112 23.55 14.61 -5.94
C PRO A 112 24.69 15.04 -6.87
N ALA A 113 24.81 14.43 -8.05
CA ALA A 113 25.88 14.73 -8.99
C ALA A 113 25.73 16.10 -9.67
N ASN A 114 24.56 16.75 -9.56
CA ASN A 114 24.31 18.07 -10.10
C ASN A 114 24.41 19.15 -9.01
N GLU A 115 25.16 20.21 -9.28
CA GLU A 115 25.40 21.34 -8.37
C GLU A 115 24.09 22.00 -7.87
N SER A 116 23.06 22.06 -8.72
CA SER A 116 21.77 22.64 -8.36
C SER A 116 20.84 21.71 -7.58
N PHE A 117 20.92 20.39 -7.80
CA PHE A 117 20.00 19.41 -7.20
C PHE A 117 20.54 18.73 -5.94
N GLY A 118 21.87 18.67 -5.75
CA GLY A 118 22.48 18.08 -4.56
C GLY A 118 22.02 18.71 -3.24
N PRO A 119 22.10 20.04 -3.07
CA PRO A 119 21.61 20.71 -1.85
C PRO A 119 20.12 20.49 -1.60
N LEU A 120 19.30 20.46 -2.66
CA LEU A 120 17.86 20.24 -2.58
C LEU A 120 17.53 18.82 -2.07
N GLN A 121 18.27 17.80 -2.50
CA GLN A 121 18.05 16.44 -2.03
C GLN A 121 18.47 16.27 -0.56
N ILE A 122 19.56 16.92 -0.15
CA ILE A 122 20.02 16.88 1.24
C ILE A 122 18.96 17.52 2.15
N SER A 123 18.40 18.67 1.78
CA SER A 123 17.34 19.32 2.56
C SER A 123 16.06 18.48 2.61
N LEU A 124 15.65 17.86 1.49
CA LEU A 124 14.52 16.92 1.46
C LEU A 124 14.76 15.72 2.38
N GLY A 125 15.97 15.16 2.41
CA GLY A 125 16.31 14.04 3.29
C GLY A 125 16.23 14.41 4.78
N ARG A 126 16.57 15.65 5.14
CA ARG A 126 16.45 16.16 6.52
C ARG A 126 14.99 16.37 6.91
N THR A 127 14.18 16.97 6.04
CA THR A 127 12.75 17.18 6.32
C THR A 127 12.03 15.84 6.50
N VAL A 128 12.28 14.84 5.65
CA VAL A 128 11.70 13.49 5.80
C VAL A 128 12.05 12.86 7.15
N LYS A 129 13.29 12.99 7.62
CA LYS A 129 13.68 12.49 8.97
C LYS A 129 12.95 13.22 10.09
N ASP A 130 12.73 14.51 9.95
CA ASP A 130 11.98 15.29 10.93
C ASP A 130 10.49 14.92 10.93
N ILE A 131 9.90 14.65 9.75
CA ILE A 131 8.51 14.16 9.61
C ILE A 131 8.29 12.92 10.48
N PHE A 132 9.21 11.94 10.46
CA PHE A 132 9.07 10.71 11.24
C PHE A 132 8.99 10.93 12.75
N LYS A 133 9.64 11.97 13.29
CA LYS A 133 9.55 12.30 14.73
C LYS A 133 8.13 12.71 15.11
N PHE A 134 7.45 13.47 14.25
CA PHE A 134 6.08 13.94 14.46
C PHE A 134 5.02 12.89 14.13
N MET A 135 5.34 11.93 13.25
CA MET A 135 4.44 10.83 12.89
C MET A 135 4.00 9.97 14.09
N VAL A 136 4.81 9.88 15.15
CA VAL A 136 4.45 9.12 16.36
C VAL A 136 3.20 9.69 17.04
N ILE A 137 3.14 11.01 17.23
CA ILE A 137 1.98 11.69 17.83
C ILE A 137 0.76 11.52 16.93
N PHE A 138 0.96 11.67 15.63
CA PHE A 138 -0.09 11.48 14.63
C PHE A 138 -0.68 10.07 14.69
N ILE A 139 0.14 9.02 14.69
CA ILE A 139 -0.31 7.61 14.77
C ILE A 139 -1.10 7.36 16.05
N MET A 140 -0.63 7.89 17.19
CA MET A 140 -1.32 7.73 18.48
C MET A 140 -2.73 8.33 18.46
N VAL A 141 -2.87 9.57 17.96
CA VAL A 141 -4.18 10.21 17.82
C VAL A 141 -5.06 9.47 16.82
N PHE A 142 -4.50 9.11 15.66
CA PHE A 142 -5.21 8.38 14.62
C PHE A 142 -5.79 7.06 15.13
N LEU A 143 -5.00 6.25 15.84
CA LEU A 143 -5.45 4.98 16.41
C LEU A 143 -6.51 5.16 17.51
N ALA A 144 -6.37 6.19 18.36
CA ALA A 144 -7.36 6.48 19.40
C ALA A 144 -8.74 6.77 18.81
N PHE A 145 -8.81 7.60 17.77
CA PHE A 145 -10.06 7.87 17.06
C PHE A 145 -10.56 6.67 16.25
N MET A 146 -9.67 5.90 15.62
CA MET A 146 -10.05 4.69 14.89
C MET A 146 -10.76 3.67 15.80
N ILE A 147 -10.16 3.37 16.95
CA ILE A 147 -10.73 2.43 17.92
C ILE A 147 -12.03 3.01 18.51
N GLY A 148 -12.08 4.30 18.81
CA GLY A 148 -13.29 4.97 19.33
C GLY A 148 -14.46 4.89 18.34
N MET A 149 -14.23 5.21 17.07
CA MET A 149 -15.25 5.14 16.02
C MET A 149 -15.67 3.70 15.72
N PHE A 150 -14.72 2.75 15.69
CA PHE A 150 -15.01 1.33 15.53
C PHE A 150 -15.92 0.81 16.65
N ASN A 151 -15.59 1.10 17.92
CA ASN A 151 -16.41 0.66 19.06
C ASN A 151 -17.80 1.29 19.06
N LEU A 152 -17.95 2.52 18.56
CA LEU A 152 -19.25 3.19 18.45
C LEU A 152 -20.15 2.55 17.39
N TYR A 153 -19.58 2.14 16.25
CA TYR A 153 -20.33 1.70 15.07
C TYR A 153 -20.30 0.19 14.80
N SER A 154 -19.50 -0.60 15.53
CA SER A 154 -19.34 -2.04 15.34
C SER A 154 -20.68 -2.80 15.32
N TYR A 155 -21.62 -2.43 16.20
CA TYR A 155 -22.94 -3.07 16.29
C TYR A 155 -23.94 -2.65 15.21
N TYR A 156 -23.60 -1.66 14.38
CA TYR A 156 -24.49 -1.11 13.33
C TYR A 156 -24.18 -1.67 11.94
N LEU A 157 -23.56 -2.84 11.86
CA LEU A 157 -23.31 -3.53 10.60
C LEU A 157 -24.65 -3.87 9.89
N GLY A 158 -24.80 -3.45 8.63
CA GLY A 158 -26.04 -3.56 7.86
C GLY A 158 -27.08 -2.45 8.12
N ALA A 159 -26.94 -1.69 9.21
CA ALA A 159 -27.83 -0.60 9.62
C ALA A 159 -27.35 0.79 9.16
N LYS A 160 -26.32 0.85 8.31
CA LYS A 160 -25.73 2.08 7.76
C LYS A 160 -25.91 2.15 6.24
N TYR A 161 -25.80 3.35 5.68
CA TYR A 161 -25.74 3.56 4.23
C TYR A 161 -24.36 3.24 3.65
N ASN A 162 -23.30 3.42 4.45
CA ASN A 162 -21.91 3.16 4.08
C ASN A 162 -21.29 2.16 5.08
N PRO A 163 -20.47 1.18 4.63
CA PRO A 163 -19.77 0.22 5.52
C PRO A 163 -18.75 0.86 6.48
N ALA A 164 -18.46 2.16 6.35
CA ALA A 164 -17.54 2.90 7.22
C ALA A 164 -17.76 2.62 8.72
N PHE A 165 -16.64 2.47 9.44
CA PHE A 165 -16.57 2.28 10.90
C PHE A 165 -17.14 0.96 11.45
N THR A 166 -17.63 0.05 10.60
CA THR A 166 -18.21 -1.23 11.07
C THR A 166 -17.16 -2.30 11.33
N THR A 167 -16.04 -2.25 10.61
CA THR A 167 -14.86 -3.11 10.80
C THR A 167 -13.63 -2.25 11.05
N VAL A 168 -12.57 -2.86 11.62
CA VAL A 168 -11.30 -2.15 11.85
C VAL A 168 -10.69 -1.66 10.53
N GLU A 169 -10.75 -2.49 9.47
CA GLU A 169 -10.23 -2.14 8.15
C GLU A 169 -10.98 -0.96 7.53
N GLU A 170 -12.32 -0.98 7.54
CA GLU A 170 -13.12 0.13 7.00
C GLU A 170 -13.01 1.40 7.85
N SER A 171 -12.80 1.26 9.16
CA SER A 171 -12.49 2.40 10.03
C SER A 171 -11.15 3.05 9.65
N PHE A 172 -10.13 2.24 9.41
CA PHE A 172 -8.83 2.72 8.95
C PHE A 172 -8.95 3.44 7.60
N LYS A 173 -9.60 2.82 6.60
CA LYS A 173 -9.80 3.43 5.27
C LYS A 173 -10.52 4.78 5.38
N THR A 174 -11.62 4.84 6.12
CA THR A 174 -12.44 6.05 6.22
C THR A 174 -11.66 7.19 6.87
N LEU A 175 -10.97 6.93 7.99
CA LEU A 175 -10.16 7.97 8.64
C LEU A 175 -8.95 8.37 7.80
N PHE A 176 -8.25 7.42 7.16
CA PHE A 176 -7.11 7.72 6.31
C PHE A 176 -7.48 8.67 5.17
N TRP A 177 -8.57 8.38 4.44
CA TRP A 177 -9.02 9.23 3.34
C TRP A 177 -9.62 10.56 3.80
N SER A 178 -10.11 10.65 5.04
CA SER A 178 -10.64 11.90 5.59
C SER A 178 -9.59 12.99 5.76
N ILE A 179 -8.32 12.62 6.00
CA ILE A 179 -7.20 13.58 6.08
C ILE A 179 -7.04 14.37 4.77
N PHE A 180 -7.33 13.72 3.65
CA PHE A 180 -7.26 14.30 2.30
C PHE A 180 -8.58 14.94 1.85
N GLY A 181 -9.60 14.98 2.73
CA GLY A 181 -10.92 15.53 2.41
C GLY A 181 -11.75 14.66 1.46
N LEU A 182 -11.39 13.39 1.26
CA LEU A 182 -12.07 12.47 0.35
C LEU A 182 -13.14 11.60 1.04
N SER A 183 -13.31 11.75 2.35
CA SER A 183 -14.30 10.99 3.12
C SER A 183 -15.64 11.71 3.20
N GLU A 184 -16.72 10.98 2.98
CA GLU A 184 -18.10 11.50 2.99
C GLU A 184 -18.65 11.63 4.41
N VAL A 185 -19.43 12.69 4.67
CA VAL A 185 -20.16 12.89 5.94
C VAL A 185 -21.26 11.83 6.15
N ILE A 186 -21.78 11.26 5.05
CA ILE A 186 -22.78 10.18 5.06
C ILE A 186 -22.25 8.91 5.76
N SER A 187 -20.91 8.77 5.89
CA SER A 187 -20.27 7.68 6.65
C SER A 187 -20.69 7.60 8.12
N VAL A 188 -21.19 8.69 8.71
CA VAL A 188 -21.62 8.80 10.12
C VAL A 188 -23.12 8.52 10.29
N VAL A 189 -23.90 8.70 9.21
CA VAL A 189 -25.36 8.59 9.21
C VAL A 189 -25.82 7.14 9.36
N LEU A 190 -26.79 6.93 10.25
CA LEU A 190 -27.45 5.65 10.49
C LEU A 190 -28.81 5.59 9.77
N LYS A 191 -29.32 4.39 9.49
CA LYS A 191 -30.70 4.20 8.99
C LYS A 191 -31.75 4.27 10.10
N TYR A 192 -31.35 4.03 11.35
CA TYR A 192 -32.23 4.02 12.52
C TYR A 192 -32.26 5.38 13.23
N ASP A 193 -33.34 5.65 13.97
CA ASP A 193 -33.55 6.92 14.69
C ASP A 193 -32.72 7.04 15.99
N HIS A 194 -31.55 6.38 16.05
CA HIS A 194 -30.63 6.47 17.18
C HIS A 194 -29.81 7.76 17.12
N LYS A 195 -30.49 8.92 17.18
CA LYS A 195 -29.89 10.26 17.02
C LYS A 195 -28.75 10.54 17.99
N PHE A 196 -28.79 9.97 19.19
CA PHE A 196 -27.70 10.14 20.16
C PHE A 196 -26.37 9.60 19.62
N ILE A 197 -26.38 8.39 19.05
CA ILE A 197 -25.17 7.76 18.49
C ILE A 197 -24.68 8.54 17.27
N GLU A 198 -25.60 8.95 16.40
CA GLU A 198 -25.28 9.78 15.24
C GLU A 198 -24.61 11.10 15.66
N ASN A 199 -25.17 11.80 16.65
CA ASN A 199 -24.60 13.03 17.19
C ASN A 199 -23.21 12.83 17.80
N ILE A 200 -23.00 11.77 18.58
CA ILE A 200 -21.67 11.44 19.13
C ILE A 200 -20.68 11.16 17.99
N GLY A 201 -21.12 10.46 16.94
CA GLY A 201 -20.31 10.22 15.75
C GLY A 201 -19.90 11.52 15.03
N TYR A 202 -20.84 12.46 14.84
CA TYR A 202 -20.53 13.77 14.25
C TYR A 202 -19.53 14.55 15.09
N VAL A 203 -19.70 14.56 16.41
CA VAL A 203 -18.78 15.27 17.32
C VAL A 203 -17.39 14.64 17.27
N LEU A 204 -17.27 13.32 17.40
CA LEU A 204 -15.98 12.63 17.36
C LEU A 204 -15.27 12.83 16.01
N TYR A 205 -16.00 12.69 14.91
CA TYR A 205 -15.45 12.88 13.57
C TYR A 205 -15.05 14.35 13.31
N GLY A 206 -15.83 15.31 13.82
CA GLY A 206 -15.48 16.73 13.76
C GLY A 206 -14.21 17.04 14.56
N VAL A 207 -14.13 16.56 15.80
CA VAL A 207 -12.94 16.74 16.66
C VAL A 207 -11.71 16.07 16.04
N TYR A 208 -11.85 14.88 15.45
CA TYR A 208 -10.78 14.21 14.70
C TYR A 208 -10.24 15.12 13.59
N ASN A 209 -11.10 15.65 12.72
CA ASN A 209 -10.66 16.48 11.60
C ASN A 209 -9.96 17.77 12.08
N VAL A 210 -10.49 18.45 13.09
CA VAL A 210 -9.85 19.63 13.69
C VAL A 210 -8.48 19.26 14.27
N THR A 211 -8.38 18.14 15.00
CA THR A 211 -7.12 17.69 15.60
C THR A 211 -6.09 17.35 14.52
N MET A 212 -6.49 16.68 13.43
CA MET A 212 -5.59 16.36 12.32
C MET A 212 -5.03 17.63 11.68
N VAL A 213 -5.87 18.63 11.43
CA VAL A 213 -5.43 19.93 10.89
C VAL A 213 -4.42 20.60 11.83
N VAL A 214 -4.69 20.62 13.14
CA VAL A 214 -3.78 21.22 14.13
C VAL A 214 -2.43 20.48 14.16
N VAL A 215 -2.44 19.14 14.14
CA VAL A 215 -1.20 18.33 14.13
C VAL A 215 -0.40 18.59 12.85
N LEU A 216 -1.05 18.61 11.68
CA LEU A 216 -0.38 18.88 10.40
C LEU A 216 0.20 20.30 10.34
N LEU A 217 -0.52 21.30 10.85
CA LEU A 217 -0.04 22.68 10.92
C LEU A 217 1.17 22.81 11.85
N ASN A 218 1.13 22.20 13.03
CA ASN A 218 2.25 22.23 13.98
C ASN A 218 3.50 21.56 13.39
N MET A 219 3.30 20.46 12.66
CA MET A 219 4.37 19.78 11.93
C MET A 219 4.96 20.66 10.82
N LEU A 220 4.12 21.36 10.04
CA LEU A 220 4.59 22.29 9.00
C LEU A 220 5.41 23.45 9.58
N ILE A 221 4.94 24.06 10.68
CA ILE A 221 5.66 25.15 11.36
C ILE A 221 7.01 24.66 11.89
N ALA A 222 7.06 23.48 12.50
CA ALA A 222 8.30 22.91 13.00
C ALA A 222 9.31 22.65 11.87
N MET A 223 8.85 22.13 10.73
CA MET A 223 9.70 21.91 9.56
C MET A 223 10.27 23.22 8.99
N ILE A 224 9.44 24.27 8.91
CA ILE A 224 9.87 25.58 8.43
C ILE A 224 10.90 26.21 9.40
N ASN A 225 10.68 26.11 10.72
CA ASN A 225 11.59 26.68 11.71
C ASN A 225 12.96 26.00 11.72
N ASN A 226 13.03 24.68 11.58
CA ASN A 226 14.30 23.97 11.43
C ASN A 226 15.04 24.40 10.16
N SER A 227 14.31 24.61 9.06
CA SER A 227 14.88 25.12 7.81
C SER A 227 15.46 26.54 7.95
N TYR A 228 14.84 27.42 8.75
CA TYR A 228 15.35 28.77 8.99
C TYR A 228 16.63 28.79 9.83
N GLN A 229 16.73 27.92 10.83
CA GLN A 229 17.92 27.81 11.70
C GLN A 229 19.16 27.25 11.00
N GLU A 230 19.01 26.58 9.84
CA GLU A 230 20.15 26.11 9.04
C GLU A 230 20.73 27.19 8.11
N ILE A 231 20.03 28.31 7.93
CA ILE A 231 20.44 29.42 7.04
C ILE A 231 21.16 30.54 7.81
N GLU A 232 20.93 30.68 9.12
CA GLU A 232 21.73 31.51 10.04
C GLU A 232 23.00 30.79 10.51
#